data_AF-A0A533VH55-F1
#
_entry.id   AF-A0A533VH55-F1
#
_cell.length_a   1.000
_cell.length_b   1.000
_cell.length_c   1.000
_cell.angle_alpha   90.00
_cell.angle_beta   90.00
_cell.angle_gamma   90.00
#
_symmetry.space_group_name_H-M   'P 1'
#
loop_
_entity.id
_entity.type
_entity.pdbx_description
1 polymer ?
#
loop_
_entity_poly.entity_id
_entity_poly.type
_entity_poly.pdbx_seq_one_letter_code
_entity_poly.pdbx_strand_id
1 'polypeptide(L)' 'MNLKTELVNCVKDLYTLGLNTAISGNHSVRFERIWMWITPSEVPRYKMRSTDLIRVNIKTKAITGKH' A
#
# COMPACT_ATOMS: atom_id res chain seq x y z
N MET A 1 13.64 9.81 3.69
CA MET A 1 12.62 8.80 4.05
C MET A 1 11.77 8.49 2.82
N ASN A 2 11.46 7.23 2.56
CA ASN A 2 10.67 6.79 1.40
C ASN A 2 9.33 6.24 1.89
N LEU A 3 8.26 7.03 1.72
CA LEU A 3 6.89 6.70 2.15
C LEU A 3 6.39 5.34 1.65
N LYS A 4 6.82 4.93 0.45
CA LYS A 4 6.43 3.62 -0.10
C LYS A 4 7.05 2.48 0.70
N THR A 5 8.32 2.62 1.10
CA THR A 5 9.03 1.64 1.92
C THR A 5 8.44 1.56 3.31
N GLU A 6 8.11 2.70 3.93
CA GLU A 6 7.47 2.74 5.25
C GLU A 6 6.10 2.07 5.25
N LEU A 7 5.26 2.35 4.25
CA LEU A 7 3.97 1.68 4.12
C LEU A 7 4.13 0.16 3.97
N VAL A 8 5.07 -0.30 3.14
CA VAL A 8 5.32 -1.74 2.94
C VAL A 8 5.83 -2.40 4.23
N ASN A 9 6.74 -1.75 4.96
CA ASN A 9 7.25 -2.29 6.21
C ASN A 9 6.13 -2.38 7.25
N CYS A 10 5.33 -1.34 7.42
CA CYS A 10 4.17 -1.35 8.31
C CYS A 10 3.20 -2.50 7.99
N VAL A 11 2.89 -2.72 6.71
CA VAL A 11 2.05 -3.84 6.26
C VAL A 11 2.64 -5.20 6.63
N LYS A 12 3.95 -5.37 6.49
CA LYS A 12 4.66 -6.61 6.85
C LYS A 12 4.72 -6.83 8.36
N ASP A 13 4.91 -5.76 9.12
CA ASP A 13 4.94 -5.81 10.58
C ASP A 13 3.55 -6.22 11.11
N LEU A 14 2.48 -5.62 10.59
CA LEU A 14 1.11 -5.99 10.96
C LEU A 14 0.79 -7.45 10.64
N TYR A 15 1.28 -7.96 9.51
CA TYR A 15 1.16 -9.39 9.19
C TYR A 15 1.95 -10.26 10.18
N THR A 16 3.20 -9.88 10.48
CA THR A 16 4.09 -10.63 11.40
C THR A 16 3.52 -10.68 12.82
N LEU A 17 2.85 -9.61 13.25
CA LEU A 17 2.18 -9.53 14.55
C LEU A 17 0.83 -10.28 14.61
N GLY A 18 0.38 -10.88 13.50
CA GLY A 18 -0.92 -11.55 13.43
C GLY A 18 -2.12 -10.60 13.41
N LEU A 19 -1.89 -9.30 13.17
CA LEU A 19 -2.93 -8.26 13.13
C LEU A 19 -3.59 -8.14 11.75
N ASN A 20 -3.04 -8.80 10.73
CA ASN A 20 -3.65 -8.89 9.42
C ASN A 20 -3.36 -10.25 8.75
N THR A 21 -4.24 -10.67 7.84
CA THR A 21 -4.03 -11.88 7.04
C THR A 21 -3.28 -11.58 5.74
N ALA A 22 -2.97 -12.63 4.98
CA ALA A 22 -2.26 -12.48 3.71
C ALA A 22 -3.03 -11.66 2.67
N ILE A 23 -4.37 -11.68 2.69
CA ILE A 23 -5.21 -11.16 1.59
C ILE A 23 -6.18 -10.07 2.09
N SER A 24 -6.52 -10.05 3.38
CA SER A 24 -7.40 -9.02 3.95
C SER A 24 -6.63 -7.74 4.33
N GLY A 25 -7.37 -6.66 4.57
CA GLY A 25 -6.85 -5.40 5.11
C GLY A 25 -6.08 -4.59 4.07
N ASN A 26 -6.60 -3.42 3.71
CA ASN A 26 -5.93 -2.47 2.82
C ASN A 26 -5.32 -1.34 3.63
N HIS A 27 -4.11 -0.96 3.26
CA HIS A 27 -3.38 0.11 3.92
C HIS A 27 -3.07 1.19 2.90
N SER A 28 -3.10 2.45 3.34
CA SER A 28 -2.80 3.58 2.48
C SER A 28 -2.08 4.68 3.23
N VAL A 29 -1.30 5.47 2.51
CA VAL A 29 -0.69 6.70 3.02
C VAL A 29 -0.95 7.84 2.05
N ARG A 30 -1.42 8.98 2.57
CA ARG A 30 -1.66 10.19 1.80
C ARG A 30 -0.38 11.03 1.75
N PHE A 31 -0.09 11.61 0.60
CA PHE A 31 1.03 12.52 0.40
C PHE A 31 0.63 13.65 -0.56
N GLU A 32 1.36 14.77 -0.51
CA GLU A 32 1.14 15.94 -1.38
C GLU A 32 -0.33 16.44 -1.40
N ARG A 33 -1.10 16.16 -0.34
CA ARG A 33 -2.54 16.40 -0.16
C ARG A 33 -3.48 15.74 -1.18
N ILE A 34 -3.05 15.48 -2.41
CA ILE A 34 -3.91 15.00 -3.51
C ILE A 34 -3.61 13.56 -3.94
N TRP A 35 -2.50 12.98 -3.46
CA TRP A 35 -2.08 11.64 -3.84
C TRP A 35 -2.14 10.68 -2.66
N MET A 36 -2.34 9.41 -2.99
CA MET A 36 -2.37 8.31 -2.04
C MET A 36 -1.61 7.12 -2.63
N TRP A 37 -0.76 6.49 -1.82
CA TRP A 37 -0.30 5.12 -2.09
C TRP A 37 -1.25 4.15 -1.38
N ILE A 38 -1.69 3.10 -2.07
CA ILE A 38 -2.57 2.07 -1.51
C ILE A 38 -2.08 0.68 -1.87
N THR A 39 -2.26 -0.27 -0.95
CA THR A 39 -1.96 -1.69 -1.16
C THR A 39 -2.89 -2.30 -2.23
N PRO A 40 -2.37 -3.06 -3.20
CA PRO A 40 -3.21 -3.80 -4.16
C PRO A 40 -3.95 -4.97 -3.51
N SER A 41 -4.99 -5.46 -4.17
CA SER A 41 -5.79 -6.59 -3.68
C SER A 41 -5.12 -7.95 -3.87
N GLU A 42 -4.37 -8.15 -4.96
CA GLU A 42 -3.89 -9.49 -5.37
C GLU A 42 -2.44 -9.80 -4.93
N VAL A 43 -1.81 -8.91 -4.13
CA VAL A 43 -0.47 -9.17 -3.57
C VAL A 43 -0.56 -9.58 -2.10
N PRO A 44 -0.04 -10.76 -1.73
CA PRO A 44 0.05 -11.18 -0.33
C PRO A 44 0.86 -10.18 0.50
N ARG A 45 0.33 -9.78 1.67
CA ARG A 45 0.95 -8.72 2.52
C ARG A 45 2.41 -8.99 2.87
N TYR A 46 2.77 -10.25 3.12
CA TYR A 46 4.15 -10.65 3.41
C TYR A 46 5.10 -10.61 2.19
N LYS A 47 4.58 -10.69 0.96
CA LYS A 47 5.37 -10.61 -0.29
C LYS A 47 5.42 -9.20 -0.90
N MET A 48 4.76 -8.22 -0.28
CA MET A 48 4.60 -6.89 -0.85
C MET A 48 5.94 -6.16 -1.05
N ARG A 49 6.07 -5.50 -2.19
CA ARG A 49 7.17 -4.60 -2.54
C ARG A 49 6.64 -3.21 -2.80
N SER A 50 7.52 -2.20 -2.71
CA SER A 50 7.16 -0.81 -2.97
C SER A 50 6.65 -0.60 -4.40
N THR A 51 7.14 -1.39 -5.36
CA THR A 51 6.69 -1.36 -6.77
C THR A 51 5.25 -1.82 -6.96
N ASP A 52 4.71 -2.62 -6.03
CA ASP A 52 3.36 -3.17 -6.13
C ASP A 52 2.29 -2.17 -5.65
N LEU A 53 2.70 -1.08 -4.97
CA LEU A 53 1.78 -0.05 -4.51
C LEU A 53 1.16 0.73 -5.67
N ILE A 54 -0.14 0.95 -5.56
CA ILE A 54 -0.91 1.73 -6.52
C ILE A 54 -0.99 3.18 -6.06
N ARG A 55 -0.75 4.12 -6.98
CA ARG A 55 -0.95 5.56 -6.76
C ARG A 55 -2.36 5.95 -7.18
N VAL A 56 -3.06 6.67 -6.33
CA VAL A 56 -4.41 7.19 -6.61
C VAL A 56 -4.43 8.70 -6.40
N ASN A 57 -4.99 9.44 -7.35
CA ASN A 57 -5.35 10.84 -7.16
C ASN A 57 -6.72 10.91 -6.48
N ILE A 58 -6.80 11.49 -5.29
CA ILE A 58 -8.05 11.51 -4.52
C ILE A 58 -9.09 12.50 -5.08
N LYS A 59 -8.67 13.46 -5.91
CA LYS A 59 -9.57 14.44 -6.54
C LYS A 59 -10.08 13.96 -7.89
N THR A 60 -9.18 13.50 -8.74
CA THR A 60 -9.50 13.12 -10.12
C THR A 60 -9.81 11.64 -10.30
N LYS A 61 -9.59 10.83 -9.25
CA LYS A 61 -9.65 9.35 -9.31
C LYS A 61 -8.67 8.72 -10.30
N ALA A 62 -7.69 9.47 -10.80
CA ALA A 62 -6.65 8.93 -11.66
C ALA A 62 -5.81 7.88 -10.92
N ILE A 63 -5.56 6.74 -11.56
CA ILE A 63 -4.82 5.61 -10.99
C ILE A 63 -3.51 5.45 -11.76
N THR A 64 -2.40 5.24 -11.06
CA THR A 64 -1.09 4.93 -11.66
C THR A 64 -0.44 3.78 -10.91
N GLY A 65 -0.05 2.73 -11.63
CA GLY A 65 0.53 1.51 -11.07
C GLY A 65 0.17 0.34 -11.99
N LYS A 66 0.92 -0.75 -11.92
CA LYS A 66 0.57 -1.99 -12.61
C LYS A 66 0.30 -3.07 -11.59
N HIS A 67 -0.72 -3.86 -11.87
CA HIS A 67 -0.76 -5.24 -11.42
C HIS A 67 -0.41 -6.14 -12.60
#